data_AF-A0A6G4VPA5-F1
#
_entry.id   AF-A0A6G4VPA5-F1
#
_cell.length_a   1.000
_cell.length_b   1.000
_cell.length_c   1.000
_cell.angle_alpha   90.00
_cell.angle_beta   90.00
_cell.angle_gamma   90.00
#
_symmetry.space_group_name_H-M   'P 1'
#
loop_
_entity.id
_entity.type
_entity.pdbx_description
1 polymer ?
#
loop_
_entity_poly.entity_id
_entity_poly.type
_entity_poly.pdbx_seq_one_letter_code
_entity_poly.pdbx_strand_id
1 'polypeptide(L)'
;AHPLLEKLGALPATPRAVLTTPQVRAAVAASLEDDSWDEDAPDAEELADTVLALVRDANLEPGDEPWLGALALPDEDGELSPAGELVLPGSPFAQVMREDELAAVDGELAERWGEQPLAACGVLANFTLVRATDVVLDPDEVEPREGDYAEPDDVGVLDAVDVWCEDALDRLPDTPVPPVATEIVAVRDLDLVDDDRWPQALTLLSRPPLRDALTQPVRVLLPDGTHEIVRSYTAWWLRGHPVLDGRRPAGLRAAGGDPLLHGLYDAADATGFEDEQVLRALGVRTSVAALLDEPGGAAELLDRLADPDREVSAPQLHALYSALADLDPEQVTLPDELRAVVDGQVTVVDAADAVVVDSPDLLPFTAGVPLLPVRPSRAADLAELFQVRRLSESVTGEVTSEGTEHEVPDSVRVLLGPTTPRTYIEHEELFVDGTELDWRRTRDGVLHAATVEGVAAGLAWATGQWPRRFEVAALLEDPSRTEELARDRWFD
;
A
#
# COMPACT_ATOMS: atom_id res chain seq x y z
N ALA A 1 38.11 5.91 44.23
CA ALA A 1 38.45 4.51 44.59
C ALA A 1 39.96 4.38 44.86
N HIS A 2 40.39 3.35 45.60
CA HIS A 2 41.82 3.08 45.84
C HIS A 2 42.39 2.30 44.64
N PRO A 3 43.52 2.72 44.01
CA PRO A 3 44.02 2.13 42.75
C PRO A 3 44.31 0.63 42.78
N LEU A 4 44.48 0.07 43.97
CA LEU A 4 44.71 -1.36 44.20
C LEU A 4 43.42 -2.19 44.12
N LEU A 5 42.26 -1.61 44.44
CA LEU A 5 40.96 -2.26 44.32
C LEU A 5 40.53 -2.36 42.86
N GLU A 6 40.76 -1.31 42.05
CA GLU A 6 40.51 -1.34 40.61
C GLU A 6 41.36 -2.41 39.90
N LYS A 7 42.63 -2.58 40.31
CA LYS A 7 43.49 -3.66 39.80
C LYS A 7 43.07 -5.06 40.24
N LEU A 8 42.26 -5.17 41.29
CA LEU A 8 41.66 -6.43 41.77
C LEU A 8 40.25 -6.67 41.20
N GLY A 9 39.80 -5.83 40.25
CA GLY A 9 38.51 -5.96 39.56
C GLY A 9 37.36 -5.15 40.14
N ALA A 10 37.61 -4.28 41.14
CA ALA A 10 36.56 -3.40 41.66
C ALA A 10 36.26 -2.27 40.65
N LEU A 11 34.98 -2.09 40.30
CA LEU A 11 34.53 -1.00 39.44
C LEU A 11 34.28 0.27 40.27
N PRO A 12 34.46 1.48 39.70
CA PRO A 12 33.97 2.71 40.32
C PRO A 12 32.45 2.62 40.55
N ALA A 13 31.98 3.00 41.74
CA ALA A 13 30.56 3.03 42.07
C ALA A 13 29.87 4.23 41.38
N THR A 14 29.70 4.15 40.06
CA THR A 14 28.81 5.05 39.32
C THR A 14 27.36 4.64 39.54
N PRO A 15 26.38 5.55 39.39
CA PRO A 15 24.96 5.21 39.53
C PRO A 15 24.56 4.00 38.67
N ARG A 16 24.98 3.99 37.39
CA ARG A 16 24.74 2.85 36.50
C ARG A 16 25.40 1.56 36.99
N ALA A 17 26.63 1.61 37.51
CA ALA A 17 27.31 0.41 38.01
C ALA A 17 26.64 -0.17 39.28
N VAL A 18 26.01 0.66 40.12
CA VAL A 18 25.22 0.21 41.27
C VAL A 18 23.88 -0.36 40.79
N LEU A 19 23.21 0.33 39.88
CA LEU A 19 21.91 -0.08 39.33
C LEU A 19 21.96 -1.47 38.67
N THR A 20 23.02 -1.76 37.90
CA THR A 20 23.18 -3.05 37.21
C THR A 20 23.70 -4.18 38.10
N THR A 21 23.71 -4.00 39.42
CA THR A 21 24.12 -5.08 40.34
C THR A 21 23.03 -6.14 40.44
N PRO A 22 23.38 -7.43 40.60
CA PRO A 22 22.39 -8.50 40.79
C PRO A 22 21.46 -8.25 41.99
N GLN A 23 21.96 -7.57 43.03
CA GLN A 23 21.19 -7.23 44.23
C GLN A 23 20.06 -6.25 43.93
N VAL A 24 20.34 -5.16 43.19
CA VAL A 24 19.31 -4.19 42.82
C VAL A 24 18.30 -4.81 41.88
N ARG A 25 18.75 -5.62 40.90
CA ARG A 25 17.84 -6.33 39.99
C ARG A 25 16.91 -7.31 40.73
N ALA A 26 17.44 -8.06 41.71
CA ALA A 26 16.63 -8.95 42.53
C ALA A 26 15.64 -8.18 43.42
N ALA A 27 16.04 -7.03 43.98
CA ALA A 27 15.15 -6.19 44.77
C ALA A 27 14.01 -5.62 43.93
N VAL A 28 14.27 -5.19 42.69
CA VAL A 28 13.23 -4.71 41.75
C VAL A 28 12.28 -5.83 41.37
N ALA A 29 12.78 -7.03 41.02
CA ALA A 29 11.92 -8.17 40.70
C ALA A 29 10.99 -8.57 41.87
N ALA A 30 11.47 -8.44 43.12
CA ALA A 30 10.68 -8.73 44.31
C ALA A 30 9.86 -7.52 44.82
N SER A 31 9.87 -6.37 44.14
CA SER A 31 9.32 -5.12 44.69
C SER A 31 7.80 -5.09 44.83
N LEU A 32 7.08 -5.96 44.11
CA LEU A 32 5.63 -6.15 44.25
C LEU A 32 5.28 -7.16 45.36
N GLU A 33 6.25 -7.95 45.84
CA GLU A 33 6.03 -8.94 46.89
C GLU A 33 6.09 -8.25 48.27
N ASP A 34 4.97 -8.22 49.01
CA ASP A 34 4.88 -7.69 50.39
C ASP A 34 5.59 -8.60 51.43
N ASP A 35 6.30 -9.64 50.99
CA ASP A 35 6.86 -10.71 51.80
C ASP A 35 8.38 -10.53 52.06
N SER A 36 8.84 -9.31 52.31
CA SER A 36 10.24 -9.11 52.73
C SER A 36 10.45 -9.73 54.12
N TRP A 37 11.00 -10.94 54.16
CA TRP A 37 11.37 -11.63 55.41
C TRP A 37 12.53 -10.96 56.16
N ASP A 38 13.09 -9.88 55.60
CA ASP A 38 14.21 -9.11 56.12
C ASP A 38 13.72 -7.72 56.57
N GLU A 39 13.62 -7.52 57.89
CA GLU A 39 13.18 -6.25 58.50
C GLU A 39 14.11 -5.05 58.16
N ASP A 40 15.33 -5.31 57.67
CA ASP A 40 16.30 -4.28 57.27
C ASP A 40 16.25 -3.97 55.75
N ALA A 41 15.39 -4.65 54.97
CA ALA A 41 15.20 -4.34 53.55
C ALA A 41 14.37 -3.05 53.36
N PRO A 42 14.67 -2.22 52.34
CA PRO A 42 13.85 -1.05 52.05
C PRO A 42 12.43 -1.49 51.69
N ASP A 43 11.44 -0.70 52.08
CA ASP A 43 10.08 -0.87 51.58
C ASP A 43 9.98 -0.47 50.10
N ALA A 44 8.83 -0.73 49.47
CA ALA A 44 8.63 -0.47 48.05
C ALA A 44 8.82 1.01 47.68
N GLU A 45 8.40 1.94 48.55
CA GLU A 45 8.54 3.38 48.33
C GLU A 45 10.02 3.82 48.40
N GLU A 46 10.76 3.36 49.43
CA GLU A 46 12.19 3.64 49.59
C GLU A 46 13.01 3.03 48.44
N LEU A 47 12.65 1.83 47.99
CA LEU A 47 13.28 1.18 46.84
C LEU A 47 13.00 1.97 45.55
N ALA A 48 11.75 2.37 45.30
CA ALA A 48 11.37 3.15 44.13
C ALA A 48 12.13 4.48 44.07
N ASP A 49 12.14 5.26 45.16
CA ASP A 49 12.88 6.53 45.23
C ASP A 49 14.39 6.34 45.00
N THR A 50 14.96 5.25 45.54
CA THR A 50 16.38 4.91 45.35
C THR A 50 16.69 4.55 43.90
N VAL A 51 15.88 3.70 43.28
CA VAL A 51 16.05 3.27 41.88
C VAL A 51 15.86 4.46 40.94
N LEU A 52 14.81 5.26 41.12
CA LEU A 52 14.58 6.46 40.30
C LEU A 52 15.72 7.49 40.43
N ALA A 53 16.32 7.63 41.63
CA ALA A 53 17.53 8.44 41.81
C ALA A 53 18.70 7.91 40.98
N LEU A 54 18.95 6.60 41.02
CA LEU A 54 20.03 5.96 40.26
C LEU A 54 19.80 6.08 38.76
N VAL A 55 18.56 5.90 38.28
CA VAL A 55 18.16 6.02 36.88
C VAL A 55 18.37 7.44 36.37
N ARG A 56 17.92 8.45 37.12
CA ARG A 56 18.16 9.87 36.82
C ARG A 56 19.65 10.19 36.78
N ASP A 57 20.39 9.80 37.82
CA ASP A 57 21.81 10.13 37.95
C ASP A 57 22.68 9.33 36.96
N ALA A 58 22.20 8.19 36.46
CA ALA A 58 22.77 7.44 35.35
C ALA A 58 22.40 8.01 33.97
N ASN A 59 21.39 8.88 33.89
CA ASN A 59 20.82 9.43 32.66
C ASN A 59 20.42 8.31 31.68
N LEU A 60 19.64 7.34 32.16
CA LEU A 60 19.14 6.24 31.32
C LEU A 60 18.08 6.75 30.33
N GLU A 61 18.13 6.26 29.11
CA GLU A 61 17.03 6.46 28.16
C GLU A 61 16.01 5.29 28.28
N PRO A 62 14.75 5.48 27.87
CA PRO A 62 13.79 4.38 27.76
C PRO A 62 14.35 3.21 26.95
N GLY A 63 14.27 2.00 27.52
CA GLY A 63 14.77 0.76 26.93
C GLY A 63 16.25 0.43 27.24
N ASP A 64 17.00 1.30 27.91
CA ASP A 64 18.39 1.02 28.31
C ASP A 64 18.52 -0.18 29.26
N GLU A 65 17.57 -0.33 30.19
CA GLU A 65 17.53 -1.37 31.23
C GLU A 65 16.09 -1.88 31.40
N PRO A 66 15.59 -2.74 30.49
CA PRO A 66 14.16 -3.08 30.39
C PRO A 66 13.56 -3.74 31.64
N TRP A 67 14.39 -4.44 32.42
CA TRP A 67 13.99 -5.08 33.67
C TRP A 67 13.50 -4.11 34.75
N LEU A 68 13.75 -2.80 34.58
CA LEU A 68 13.18 -1.77 35.45
C LEU A 68 11.65 -1.65 35.30
N GLY A 69 11.06 -2.20 34.23
CA GLY A 69 9.61 -2.30 34.04
C GLY A 69 8.89 -3.03 35.17
N ALA A 70 9.58 -3.93 35.88
CA ALA A 70 9.04 -4.67 37.03
C ALA A 70 9.04 -3.86 38.34
N LEU A 71 9.61 -2.65 38.36
CA LEU A 71 9.65 -1.83 39.57
C LEU A 71 8.24 -1.46 40.01
N ALA A 72 7.86 -1.85 41.22
CA ALA A 72 6.62 -1.47 41.85
C ALA A 72 6.60 0.06 42.08
N LEU A 73 5.63 0.73 41.47
CA LEU A 73 5.34 2.14 41.70
C LEU A 73 3.88 2.30 42.12
N PRO A 74 3.56 3.28 42.98
CA PRO A 74 2.18 3.61 43.28
C PRO A 74 1.48 4.17 42.03
N ASP A 75 0.29 3.67 41.76
CA ASP A 75 -0.64 4.23 40.79
C ASP A 75 -1.44 5.41 41.39
N GLU A 76 -2.39 5.95 40.62
CA GLU A 76 -3.23 7.08 41.01
C GLU A 76 -4.18 6.80 42.18
N ASP A 77 -4.42 5.53 42.51
CA ASP A 77 -5.19 5.08 43.68
C ASP A 77 -4.27 4.71 44.87
N GLY A 78 -2.95 4.72 44.66
CA GLY A 78 -1.93 4.35 45.63
C GLY A 78 -1.67 2.84 45.73
N GLU A 79 -2.18 2.04 44.79
CA GLU A 79 -1.88 0.62 44.68
C GLU A 79 -0.54 0.42 43.95
N LEU A 80 0.24 -0.58 44.37
CA LEU A 80 1.53 -0.87 43.76
C LEU A 80 1.35 -1.68 42.48
N SER A 81 1.85 -1.14 41.37
CA SER A 81 1.79 -1.74 40.05
C SER A 81 3.17 -1.72 39.38
N PRO A 82 3.49 -2.68 38.48
CA PRO A 82 4.73 -2.63 37.70
C PRO A 82 4.83 -1.32 36.91
N ALA A 83 5.99 -0.67 36.93
CA ALA A 83 6.23 0.57 36.18
C ALA A 83 5.91 0.44 34.69
N GLY A 84 6.16 -0.73 34.09
CA GLY A 84 5.87 -1.02 32.67
C GLY A 84 4.39 -1.11 32.31
N GLU A 85 3.51 -1.17 33.32
CA GLU A 85 2.05 -1.24 33.19
C GLU A 85 1.37 0.08 33.55
N LEU A 86 2.14 1.12 33.91
CA LEU A 86 1.63 2.44 34.24
C LEU A 86 1.78 3.41 33.07
N VAL A 87 0.84 4.36 32.98
CA VAL A 87 0.91 5.48 32.04
C VAL A 87 1.34 6.77 32.74
N LEU A 88 2.17 7.59 32.08
CA LEU A 88 2.56 8.90 32.60
C LEU A 88 1.43 9.91 32.41
N PRO A 89 0.89 10.54 33.49
CA PRO A 89 -0.17 11.53 33.38
C PRO A 89 0.16 12.68 32.42
N GLY A 90 -0.77 13.01 31.53
CA GLY A 90 -0.64 14.12 30.58
C GLY A 90 0.35 13.89 29.43
N SER A 91 1.00 12.73 29.36
CA SER A 91 1.90 12.35 28.28
C SER A 91 1.19 12.21 26.92
N PRO A 92 1.91 12.23 25.78
CA PRO A 92 1.32 11.97 24.48
C PRO A 92 0.50 10.67 24.39
N PHE A 93 0.96 9.58 25.02
CA PHE A 93 0.22 8.32 25.04
C PHE A 93 -1.05 8.42 25.90
N ALA A 94 -0.97 9.00 27.09
CA ALA A 94 -2.14 9.23 27.96
C ALA A 94 -3.26 10.04 27.29
N GLN A 95 -2.92 10.93 26.35
CA GLN A 95 -3.89 11.76 25.64
C GLN A 95 -4.66 11.01 24.54
N VAL A 96 -4.18 9.85 24.11
CA VAL A 96 -4.79 9.04 23.03
C VAL A 96 -5.32 7.70 23.50
N MET A 97 -4.87 7.21 24.65
CA MET A 97 -5.37 5.99 25.29
C MET A 97 -6.86 6.17 25.70
N ARG A 98 -7.64 5.09 25.65
CA ARG A 98 -8.98 5.06 26.26
C ARG A 98 -8.87 5.25 27.77
N GLU A 99 -9.89 5.88 28.33
CA GLU A 99 -10.02 6.03 29.79
C GLU A 99 -10.07 4.66 30.45
N ASP A 100 -9.40 4.52 31.61
CA ASP A 100 -9.38 3.32 32.46
C ASP A 100 -8.72 2.05 31.84
N GLU A 101 -7.99 2.12 30.72
CA GLU A 101 -7.25 0.95 30.17
C GLU A 101 -5.97 0.63 30.96
N LEU A 102 -5.22 1.66 31.37
CA LEU A 102 -4.04 1.56 32.21
C LEU A 102 -4.11 2.60 33.32
N ALA A 103 -3.69 2.23 34.52
CA ALA A 103 -3.62 3.16 35.64
C ALA A 103 -2.51 4.20 35.40
N ALA A 104 -2.79 5.46 35.76
CA ALA A 104 -1.77 6.49 35.78
C ALA A 104 -0.80 6.25 36.94
N VAL A 105 0.50 6.55 36.75
CA VAL A 105 1.43 6.63 37.88
C VAL A 105 1.01 7.77 38.82
N ASP A 106 1.18 7.58 40.13
CA ASP A 106 0.86 8.58 41.15
C ASP A 106 1.31 9.99 40.76
N GLY A 107 0.40 10.96 40.92
CA GLY A 107 0.63 12.33 40.48
C GLY A 107 1.74 13.04 41.24
N GLU A 108 1.90 12.77 42.55
CA GLU A 108 2.97 13.38 43.34
C GLU A 108 4.35 12.82 42.95
N LEU A 109 4.41 11.52 42.65
CA LEU A 109 5.59 10.85 42.12
C LEU A 109 5.96 11.39 40.73
N ALA A 110 4.97 11.54 39.84
CA ALA A 110 5.15 12.10 38.51
C ALA A 110 5.69 13.54 38.54
N GLU A 111 5.14 14.39 39.41
CA GLU A 111 5.62 15.77 39.62
C GLU A 111 7.05 15.82 40.17
N ARG A 112 7.40 14.89 41.08
CA ARG A 112 8.71 14.83 41.73
C ARG A 112 9.82 14.39 40.78
N TRP A 113 9.58 13.32 40.03
CA TRP A 113 10.61 12.66 39.21
C TRP A 113 10.61 13.13 37.76
N GLY A 114 9.47 13.57 37.23
CA GLY A 114 9.32 13.95 35.84
C GLY A 114 9.39 12.76 34.87
N GLU A 115 9.25 13.07 33.58
CA GLU A 115 9.11 12.07 32.51
C GLU A 115 10.32 11.14 32.36
N GLN A 116 11.54 11.68 32.32
CA GLN A 116 12.72 10.89 31.91
C GLN A 116 13.01 9.69 32.83
N PRO A 117 13.08 9.81 34.17
CA PRO A 117 13.34 8.65 35.03
C PRO A 117 12.20 7.62 35.00
N LEU A 118 10.95 8.08 34.98
CA LEU A 118 9.77 7.20 34.96
C LEU A 118 9.69 6.43 33.64
N ALA A 119 9.87 7.11 32.51
CA ALA A 119 9.90 6.47 31.19
C ALA A 119 11.09 5.52 31.02
N ALA A 120 12.24 5.83 31.63
CA ALA A 120 13.39 4.91 31.68
C ALA A 120 13.12 3.64 32.50
N CYS A 121 12.23 3.70 33.50
CA CYS A 121 11.72 2.53 34.21
C CYS A 121 10.56 1.83 33.49
N GLY A 122 10.10 2.30 32.34
CA GLY A 122 9.05 1.64 31.56
C GLY A 122 7.66 2.29 31.64
N VAL A 123 7.47 3.34 32.45
CA VAL A 123 6.20 4.09 32.49
C VAL A 123 5.91 4.69 31.11
N LEU A 124 4.72 4.42 30.58
CA LEU A 124 4.35 4.78 29.21
C LEU A 124 4.12 6.29 29.06
N ALA A 125 5.08 6.97 28.42
CA ALA A 125 4.93 8.37 28.02
C ALA A 125 4.55 8.52 26.52
N ASN A 126 4.89 7.54 25.70
CA ASN A 126 4.58 7.47 24.27
C ASN A 126 4.35 6.00 23.88
N PHE A 127 3.93 5.74 22.65
CA PHE A 127 3.94 4.39 22.10
C PHE A 127 5.34 3.76 22.21
N THR A 128 5.38 2.48 22.56
CA THR A 128 6.63 1.73 22.69
C THR A 128 6.87 0.89 21.43
N LEU A 129 8.14 0.71 21.08
CA LEU A 129 8.53 -0.14 19.95
C LEU A 129 9.03 -1.49 20.45
N VAL A 130 8.48 -2.56 19.89
CA VAL A 130 9.08 -3.89 19.91
C VAL A 130 10.09 -4.00 18.78
N ARG A 131 11.28 -4.54 19.07
CA ARG A 131 12.37 -4.70 18.11
C ARG A 131 13.03 -6.06 18.30
N ALA A 132 12.72 -7.00 17.42
CA ALA A 132 13.21 -8.36 17.49
C ALA A 132 13.96 -8.72 16.21
N THR A 133 15.02 -9.52 16.34
CA THR A 133 15.81 -10.01 15.20
C THR A 133 15.73 -11.53 15.13
N ASP A 134 15.82 -12.07 13.92
CA ASP A 134 15.82 -13.52 13.67
C ASP A 134 14.59 -14.23 14.27
N VAL A 135 13.40 -13.65 14.06
CA VAL A 135 12.13 -14.20 14.58
C VAL A 135 11.62 -15.29 13.65
N VAL A 136 11.46 -16.50 14.20
CA VAL A 136 10.81 -17.61 13.49
C VAL A 136 9.33 -17.28 13.32
N LEU A 137 8.84 -17.28 12.08
CA LEU A 137 7.43 -17.03 11.78
C LEU A 137 6.63 -18.31 11.92
N ASP A 138 6.31 -18.66 13.16
CA ASP A 138 5.40 -19.74 13.52
C ASP A 138 4.28 -19.17 14.41
N PRO A 139 3.01 -19.15 13.96
CA PRO A 139 1.89 -18.59 14.71
C PRO A 139 1.73 -19.21 16.10
N ASP A 140 2.10 -20.48 16.27
CA ASP A 140 2.02 -21.19 17.55
C ASP A 140 3.17 -20.85 18.51
N GLU A 141 4.25 -20.21 18.03
CA GLU A 141 5.42 -19.86 18.86
C GLU A 141 5.53 -18.35 19.17
N VAL A 142 4.73 -17.49 18.53
CA VAL A 142 4.70 -16.04 18.76
C VAL A 142 3.79 -15.65 19.93
N GLU A 143 3.99 -16.25 21.09
CA GLU A 143 3.28 -15.93 22.33
C GLU A 143 4.11 -15.02 23.26
N PRO A 144 3.48 -14.18 24.11
CA PRO A 144 4.20 -13.41 25.12
C PRO A 144 5.07 -14.31 26.00
N ARG A 145 6.30 -13.89 26.27
CA ARG A 145 7.20 -14.63 27.17
C ARG A 145 6.74 -14.48 28.62
N GLU A 146 6.89 -15.54 29.39
CA GLU A 146 6.69 -15.48 30.84
C GLU A 146 7.77 -14.59 31.49
N GLY A 147 7.36 -13.56 32.22
CA GLY A 147 8.24 -12.66 32.95
C GLY A 147 7.48 -11.54 33.67
N ASP A 148 8.20 -10.79 34.52
CA ASP A 148 7.64 -9.69 35.32
C ASP A 148 7.57 -8.36 34.55
N TYR A 149 8.05 -8.33 33.31
CA TYR A 149 8.05 -7.16 32.44
C TYR A 149 8.07 -7.59 30.97
N ALA A 150 7.53 -6.74 30.09
CA ALA A 150 7.60 -6.94 28.65
C ALA A 150 9.04 -6.70 28.14
N GLU A 151 9.67 -7.73 27.57
CA GLU A 151 11.00 -7.56 26.96
C GLU A 151 10.90 -6.75 25.65
N PRO A 152 11.87 -5.88 25.32
CA PRO A 152 11.80 -5.03 24.14
C PRO A 152 11.83 -5.79 22.80
N ASP A 153 12.29 -7.04 22.81
CA ASP A 153 12.36 -7.92 21.65
C ASP A 153 11.34 -9.07 21.71
N ASP A 154 10.36 -8.98 22.62
CA ASP A 154 9.25 -9.92 22.69
C ASP A 154 8.16 -9.48 21.72
N VAL A 155 8.05 -10.17 20.58
CA VAL A 155 6.97 -9.95 19.61
C VAL A 155 5.63 -10.47 20.10
N GLY A 156 5.62 -11.37 21.08
CA GLY A 156 4.41 -11.97 21.61
C GLY A 156 3.49 -10.97 22.30
N VAL A 157 4.03 -9.86 22.81
CA VAL A 157 3.25 -8.79 23.47
C VAL A 157 2.43 -7.94 22.50
N LEU A 158 2.57 -8.16 21.18
CA LEU A 158 1.82 -7.45 20.16
C LEU A 158 0.42 -8.09 20.01
N ASP A 159 -0.62 -7.26 20.01
CA ASP A 159 -2.01 -7.69 19.83
C ASP A 159 -2.24 -8.47 18.51
N ALA A 160 -2.80 -9.67 18.61
CA ALA A 160 -3.07 -10.54 17.46
C ALA A 160 -1.85 -10.79 16.53
N VAL A 161 -0.64 -10.89 17.11
CA VAL A 161 0.60 -11.15 16.36
C VAL A 161 0.61 -12.51 15.66
N ASP A 162 -0.08 -13.50 16.22
CA ASP A 162 -0.36 -14.80 15.61
C ASP A 162 -1.09 -14.64 14.28
N VAL A 163 -2.15 -13.81 14.25
CA VAL A 163 -2.93 -13.53 13.03
C VAL A 163 -2.11 -12.76 12.00
N TRP A 164 -1.25 -11.83 12.44
CA TRP A 164 -0.29 -11.19 11.53
C TRP A 164 0.69 -12.21 10.94
N CYS A 165 1.18 -13.14 11.76
CA CYS A 165 2.08 -14.19 11.34
C CYS A 165 1.42 -15.10 10.29
N GLU A 166 0.16 -15.48 10.48
CA GLU A 166 -0.63 -16.22 9.49
C GLU A 166 -0.79 -15.44 8.16
N ASP A 167 -1.22 -14.17 8.19
CA ASP A 167 -1.35 -13.34 6.96
C ASP A 167 0.00 -13.14 6.26
N ALA A 168 1.10 -13.07 7.01
CA ALA A 168 2.43 -13.02 6.44
C ALA A 168 2.80 -14.33 5.74
N LEU A 169 2.53 -15.48 6.37
CA LEU A 169 2.80 -16.82 5.83
C LEU A 169 1.96 -17.13 4.59
N ASP A 170 0.69 -16.71 4.55
CA ASP A 170 -0.21 -16.91 3.40
C ASP A 170 0.29 -16.26 2.09
N ARG A 171 1.22 -15.30 2.20
CA ARG A 171 1.84 -14.63 1.05
C ARG A 171 3.17 -15.24 0.61
N LEU A 172 3.67 -16.20 1.37
CA LEU A 172 4.92 -16.87 1.11
C LEU A 172 4.66 -18.21 0.42
N PRO A 173 5.64 -18.73 -0.35
CA PRO A 173 5.53 -20.08 -0.87
C PRO A 173 5.46 -21.09 0.28
N ASP A 174 4.75 -22.21 0.08
CA ASP A 174 4.73 -23.32 1.04
C ASP A 174 6.15 -23.86 1.28
N THR A 175 6.62 -23.79 2.53
CA THR A 175 7.95 -24.28 2.93
C THR A 175 7.90 -25.40 3.97
N PRO A 176 8.89 -26.32 3.99
CA PRO A 176 8.89 -27.45 4.92
C PRO A 176 9.27 -27.08 6.36
N VAL A 177 9.81 -25.88 6.57
CA VAL A 177 10.13 -25.30 7.88
C VAL A 177 9.68 -23.84 7.89
N PRO A 178 9.34 -23.29 9.07
CA PRO A 178 8.95 -21.89 9.18
C PRO A 178 10.06 -20.94 8.67
N PRO A 179 9.70 -19.90 7.92
CA PRO A 179 10.63 -18.86 7.50
C PRO A 179 10.99 -17.93 8.67
N VAL A 180 12.01 -17.08 8.48
CA VAL A 180 12.53 -16.21 9.55
C VAL A 180 12.44 -14.74 9.16
N ALA A 181 11.75 -13.92 9.94
CA ALA A 181 11.81 -12.47 9.82
C ALA A 181 13.15 -11.96 10.36
N THR A 182 13.96 -11.32 9.52
CA THR A 182 15.31 -10.89 9.91
C THR A 182 15.29 -9.81 10.97
N GLU A 183 14.31 -8.91 10.89
CA GLU A 183 14.06 -7.85 11.87
C GLU A 183 12.55 -7.50 11.83
N ILE A 184 11.94 -7.45 13.01
CA ILE A 184 10.59 -6.95 13.23
C ILE A 184 10.71 -5.68 14.06
N VAL A 185 10.13 -4.59 13.54
CA VAL A 185 9.94 -3.34 14.28
C VAL A 185 8.44 -3.04 14.30
N ALA A 186 7.85 -3.04 15.48
CA ALA A 186 6.41 -2.96 15.66
C ALA A 186 6.03 -2.00 16.78
N VAL A 187 4.87 -1.35 16.67
CA VAL A 187 4.31 -0.53 17.73
C VAL A 187 3.38 -1.39 18.58
N ARG A 188 3.60 -1.43 19.90
CA ARG A 188 2.69 -2.11 20.85
C ARG A 188 1.54 -1.19 21.29
N ASP A 189 0.54 -1.78 21.92
CA ASP A 189 -0.57 -1.09 22.59
C ASP A 189 -1.42 -0.21 21.65
N LEU A 190 -1.53 -0.58 20.37
CA LEU A 190 -2.39 0.13 19.40
C LEU A 190 -3.87 -0.06 19.72
N ASP A 191 -4.21 -1.20 20.31
CA ASP A 191 -5.54 -1.58 20.74
C ASP A 191 -6.04 -0.73 21.90
N LEU A 192 -5.16 -0.09 22.68
CA LEU A 192 -5.54 0.79 23.80
C LEU A 192 -5.99 2.20 23.36
N VAL A 193 -5.87 2.54 22.07
CA VAL A 193 -6.19 3.88 21.57
C VAL A 193 -7.69 4.13 21.55
N ASP A 194 -8.11 5.29 22.04
CA ASP A 194 -9.49 5.76 21.99
C ASP A 194 -9.94 6.04 20.57
N ASP A 195 -11.16 5.59 20.25
CA ASP A 195 -11.72 5.64 18.90
C ASP A 195 -11.84 7.09 18.39
N ASP A 196 -12.05 8.07 19.28
CA ASP A 196 -12.11 9.50 18.95
C ASP A 196 -10.72 10.18 18.92
N ARG A 197 -9.66 9.43 19.23
CA ARG A 197 -8.26 9.92 19.32
C ARG A 197 -7.33 9.39 18.24
N TRP A 198 -7.83 8.57 17.31
CA TRP A 198 -7.04 8.10 16.17
C TRP A 198 -6.35 9.18 15.35
N PRO A 199 -6.95 10.37 15.07
CA PRO A 199 -6.24 11.43 14.36
C PRO A 199 -4.96 11.89 15.09
N GLN A 200 -5.00 11.99 16.42
CA GLN A 200 -3.86 12.33 17.27
C GLN A 200 -2.85 11.18 17.33
N ALA A 201 -3.31 9.94 17.50
CA ALA A 201 -2.46 8.74 17.53
C ALA A 201 -1.71 8.57 16.20
N LEU A 202 -2.39 8.68 15.06
CA LEU A 202 -1.77 8.62 13.74
C LEU A 202 -0.73 9.75 13.56
N THR A 203 -0.95 10.95 14.11
CA THR A 203 0.04 12.03 14.10
C THR A 203 1.32 11.66 14.86
N LEU A 204 1.21 10.93 15.98
CA LEU A 204 2.36 10.39 16.71
C LEU A 204 3.07 9.31 15.89
N LEU A 205 2.31 8.36 15.35
CA LEU A 205 2.82 7.23 14.54
C LEU A 205 3.50 7.69 13.25
N SER A 206 3.19 8.89 12.75
CA SER A 206 3.80 9.47 11.55
C SER A 206 5.17 10.12 11.80
N ARG A 207 5.67 10.11 13.04
CA ARG A 207 6.98 10.69 13.39
C ARG A 207 8.00 9.58 13.67
N PRO A 208 9.27 9.73 13.26
CA PRO A 208 10.32 8.82 13.68
C PRO A 208 10.45 8.78 15.21
N PRO A 209 10.75 7.62 15.82
CA PRO A 209 11.02 6.33 15.16
C PRO A 209 9.75 5.50 14.84
N LEU A 210 8.56 5.87 15.34
CA LEU A 210 7.32 5.10 15.14
C LEU A 210 6.95 4.96 13.66
N ARG A 211 7.23 6.00 12.87
CA ARG A 211 7.02 6.00 11.41
C ARG A 211 7.73 4.83 10.72
N ASP A 212 8.90 4.43 11.21
CA ASP A 212 9.66 3.35 10.59
C ASP A 212 8.98 2.00 10.79
N ALA A 213 8.43 1.74 11.99
CA ALA A 213 7.64 0.54 12.29
C ALA A 213 6.38 0.41 11.41
N LEU A 214 5.83 1.55 10.96
CA LEU A 214 4.68 1.61 10.07
C LEU A 214 5.08 1.47 8.59
N THR A 215 6.15 2.13 8.15
CA THR A 215 6.42 2.33 6.72
C THR A 215 7.48 1.40 6.14
N GLN A 216 8.32 0.78 6.98
CA GLN A 216 9.35 -0.15 6.53
C GLN A 216 8.78 -1.58 6.51
N PRO A 217 8.84 -2.29 5.38
CA PRO A 217 8.36 -3.66 5.31
C PRO A 217 9.33 -4.64 6.00
N VAL A 218 8.85 -5.84 6.32
CA VAL A 218 9.63 -6.89 6.98
C VAL A 218 10.25 -7.78 5.93
N ARG A 219 11.55 -8.03 6.06
CA ARG A 219 12.27 -8.99 5.21
C ARG A 219 12.21 -10.37 5.84
N VAL A 220 11.75 -11.34 5.07
CA VAL A 220 11.60 -12.73 5.47
C VAL A 220 12.59 -13.59 4.71
N LEU A 221 13.45 -14.31 5.43
CA LEU A 221 14.40 -15.28 4.88
C LEU A 221 13.71 -16.64 4.74
N LEU A 222 13.71 -17.18 3.52
CA LEU A 222 13.17 -18.49 3.21
C LEU A 222 14.23 -19.59 3.45
N PRO A 223 13.81 -20.86 3.65
CA PRO A 223 14.74 -21.96 3.94
C PRO A 223 15.73 -22.28 2.81
N ASP A 224 15.42 -21.88 1.58
CA ASP A 224 16.30 -22.03 0.42
C ASP A 224 17.35 -20.91 0.28
N GLY A 225 17.35 -19.94 1.21
CA GLY A 225 18.26 -18.80 1.26
C GLY A 225 17.82 -17.60 0.42
N THR A 226 16.67 -17.67 -0.24
CA THR A 226 16.04 -16.51 -0.87
C THR A 226 15.30 -15.66 0.17
N HIS A 227 14.80 -14.49 -0.22
CA HIS A 227 14.05 -13.63 0.68
C HIS A 227 12.82 -13.07 0.00
N GLU A 228 11.80 -12.87 0.80
CA GLU A 228 10.56 -12.19 0.43
C GLU A 228 10.35 -10.97 1.32
N ILE A 229 9.43 -10.11 0.90
CA ILE A 229 9.06 -8.90 1.63
C ILE A 229 7.60 -9.00 2.03
N VAL A 230 7.34 -8.91 3.33
CA VAL A 230 5.99 -8.87 3.88
C VAL A 230 5.71 -7.53 4.55
N ARG A 231 4.43 -7.28 4.83
CA ARG A 231 3.99 -6.05 5.47
C ARG A 231 4.42 -6.03 6.94
N SER A 232 4.80 -4.87 7.46
CA SER A 232 5.05 -4.74 8.90
C SER A 232 3.77 -4.97 9.71
N TYR A 233 3.93 -5.47 10.92
CA TYR A 233 2.83 -5.66 11.87
C TYR A 233 2.01 -4.38 12.05
N THR A 234 2.67 -3.23 12.31
CA THR A 234 1.98 -1.95 12.54
C THR A 234 1.11 -1.54 11.34
N ALA A 235 1.61 -1.72 10.12
CA ALA A 235 0.84 -1.43 8.91
C ALA A 235 -0.33 -2.41 8.70
N TRP A 236 -0.12 -3.70 9.00
CA TRP A 236 -1.16 -4.71 8.94
C TRP A 236 -2.29 -4.41 9.95
N TRP A 237 -1.93 -4.12 11.20
CA TRP A 237 -2.89 -3.82 12.27
C TRP A 237 -3.73 -2.60 11.90
N LEU A 238 -3.11 -1.47 11.55
CA LEU A 238 -3.83 -0.23 11.23
C LEU A 238 -4.70 -0.34 9.96
N ARG A 239 -4.33 -1.19 9.00
CA ARG A 239 -5.17 -1.50 7.82
C ARG A 239 -6.47 -2.19 8.20
N GLY A 240 -6.41 -3.10 9.18
CA GLY A 240 -7.53 -3.93 9.63
C GLY A 240 -8.48 -3.26 10.62
N HIS A 241 -8.08 -2.14 11.22
CA HIS A 241 -8.81 -1.48 12.31
C HIS A 241 -9.48 -0.16 11.88
N PRO A 242 -10.59 0.25 12.53
CA PRO A 242 -11.39 1.42 12.14
C PRO A 242 -10.75 2.77 12.50
N VAL A 243 -9.51 3.02 12.06
CA VAL A 243 -8.68 4.14 12.51
C VAL A 243 -8.86 5.44 11.71
N LEU A 244 -9.70 5.46 10.68
CA LEU A 244 -10.04 6.66 9.91
C LEU A 244 -11.55 6.91 9.94
N ASP A 245 -11.99 7.86 10.76
CA ASP A 245 -13.41 8.21 10.97
C ASP A 245 -14.29 6.98 11.27
N GLY A 246 -13.80 6.04 12.10
CA GLY A 246 -14.50 4.79 12.42
C GLY A 246 -14.54 3.77 11.28
N ARG A 247 -13.72 3.95 10.24
CA ARG A 247 -13.63 3.07 9.08
C ARG A 247 -12.23 2.48 8.94
N ARG A 248 -12.18 1.25 8.42
CA ARG A 248 -10.92 0.60 8.06
C ARG A 248 -10.27 1.37 6.90
N PRO A 249 -9.00 1.78 7.03
CA PRO A 249 -8.31 2.50 5.95
C PRO A 249 -8.16 1.68 4.66
N ALA A 250 -7.97 0.36 4.80
CA ALA A 250 -7.88 -0.55 3.66
C ALA A 250 -9.19 -0.49 2.85
N GLY A 251 -9.06 -0.15 1.56
CA GLY A 251 -10.21 -0.01 0.66
C GLY A 251 -10.83 1.39 0.64
N LEU A 252 -10.23 2.38 1.29
CA LEU A 252 -10.52 3.80 1.09
C LEU A 252 -9.53 4.41 0.10
N ARG A 253 -9.88 5.53 -0.52
CA ARG A 253 -8.95 6.36 -1.30
C ARG A 253 -8.68 7.69 -0.62
N ALA A 254 -7.51 8.26 -0.91
CA ALA A 254 -7.17 9.60 -0.45
C ALA A 254 -8.12 10.64 -1.08
N ALA A 255 -8.66 11.56 -0.28
CA ALA A 255 -9.37 12.71 -0.79
C ALA A 255 -8.43 13.57 -1.65
N GLY A 256 -8.85 13.93 -2.87
CA GLY A 256 -8.01 14.65 -3.83
C GLY A 256 -6.90 13.82 -4.50
N GLY A 257 -6.86 12.51 -4.27
CA GLY A 257 -5.96 11.58 -4.95
C GLY A 257 -6.36 11.31 -6.41
N ASP A 258 -5.83 10.22 -6.98
CA ASP A 258 -6.01 9.85 -8.39
C ASP A 258 -7.50 9.78 -8.80
N PRO A 259 -7.94 10.60 -9.79
CA PRO A 259 -9.31 10.60 -10.29
C PRO A 259 -9.76 9.24 -10.84
N LEU A 260 -8.84 8.38 -11.26
CA LEU A 260 -9.18 7.04 -11.76
C LEU A 260 -9.76 6.11 -10.70
N LEU A 261 -9.59 6.43 -9.41
CA LEU A 261 -10.15 5.66 -8.29
C LEU A 261 -11.52 6.17 -7.84
N HIS A 262 -12.02 7.28 -8.41
CA HIS A 262 -13.33 7.83 -8.08
C HIS A 262 -14.45 6.85 -8.46
N GLY A 263 -15.48 6.71 -7.61
CA GLY A 263 -16.58 5.77 -7.80
C GLY A 263 -16.25 4.31 -7.44
N LEU A 264 -15.00 3.88 -7.58
CA LEU A 264 -14.50 2.55 -7.19
C LEU A 264 -14.19 2.43 -5.69
N TYR A 265 -13.76 3.55 -5.09
CA TYR A 265 -13.37 3.64 -3.70
C TYR A 265 -14.00 4.86 -3.03
N ASP A 266 -14.42 4.68 -1.78
CA ASP A 266 -14.92 5.77 -0.96
C ASP A 266 -13.75 6.65 -0.51
N ALA A 267 -13.96 7.96 -0.47
CA ALA A 267 -12.96 8.88 0.06
C ALA A 267 -12.82 8.73 1.58
N ALA A 268 -11.59 8.67 2.06
CA ALA A 268 -11.26 9.00 3.44
C ALA A 268 -10.98 10.49 3.55
N ASP A 269 -11.49 11.14 4.61
CA ASP A 269 -11.01 12.46 4.97
C ASP A 269 -9.63 12.32 5.64
N ALA A 270 -8.60 12.33 4.81
CA ALA A 270 -7.21 12.34 5.27
C ALA A 270 -6.68 13.77 5.46
N THR A 271 -7.54 14.77 5.69
CA THR A 271 -7.07 16.14 5.91
C THR A 271 -6.14 16.20 7.12
N GLY A 272 -4.97 16.83 6.94
CA GLY A 272 -3.88 16.81 7.93
C GLY A 272 -2.87 15.67 7.76
N PHE A 273 -3.15 14.70 6.89
CA PHE A 273 -2.24 13.62 6.50
C PHE A 273 -1.65 13.86 5.10
N GLU A 274 -0.49 14.49 5.04
CA GLU A 274 0.22 14.77 3.77
C GLU A 274 1.29 13.72 3.42
N ASP A 275 1.63 12.83 4.37
CA ASP A 275 2.63 11.78 4.15
C ASP A 275 2.04 10.62 3.32
N GLU A 276 2.31 10.64 2.02
CA GLU A 276 1.83 9.62 1.10
C GLU A 276 2.33 8.21 1.47
N GLN A 277 3.54 8.08 2.03
CA GLN A 277 4.08 6.77 2.43
C GLN A 277 3.30 6.20 3.60
N VAL A 278 2.87 7.05 4.55
CA VAL A 278 2.01 6.62 5.66
C VAL A 278 0.61 6.26 5.17
N LEU A 279 0.01 7.05 4.28
CA LEU A 279 -1.29 6.71 3.68
C LEU A 279 -1.25 5.35 2.96
N ARG A 280 -0.19 5.10 2.19
CA ARG A 280 0.04 3.80 1.56
C ARG A 280 0.24 2.70 2.61
N ALA A 281 1.00 2.94 3.68
CA ALA A 281 1.16 1.96 4.76
C ALA A 281 -0.18 1.60 5.41
N LEU A 282 -1.05 2.59 5.66
CA LEU A 282 -2.43 2.41 6.11
C LEU A 282 -3.32 1.71 5.06
N GLY A 283 -2.90 1.55 3.80
CA GLY A 283 -3.73 0.93 2.76
C GLY A 283 -4.77 1.86 2.16
N VAL A 284 -4.60 3.16 2.34
CA VAL A 284 -5.36 4.17 1.60
C VAL A 284 -4.83 4.23 0.17
N ARG A 285 -5.73 4.07 -0.81
CA ARG A 285 -5.39 4.11 -2.24
C ARG A 285 -5.09 5.54 -2.67
N THR A 286 -3.85 5.81 -3.08
CA THR A 286 -3.41 7.14 -3.53
C THR A 286 -3.40 7.29 -5.05
N SER A 287 -3.03 6.21 -5.77
CA SER A 287 -3.01 6.15 -7.22
C SER A 287 -3.21 4.73 -7.74
N VAL A 288 -3.61 4.59 -9.01
CA VAL A 288 -3.71 3.28 -9.67
C VAL A 288 -2.36 2.59 -9.72
N ALA A 289 -1.28 3.31 -10.04
CA ALA A 289 0.06 2.72 -10.07
C ALA A 289 0.47 2.16 -8.69
N ALA A 290 0.30 2.94 -7.62
CA ALA A 290 0.61 2.47 -6.27
C ALA A 290 -0.27 1.29 -5.83
N LEU A 291 -1.53 1.24 -6.26
CA LEU A 291 -2.41 0.10 -6.02
C LEU A 291 -1.90 -1.15 -6.76
N LEU A 292 -1.56 -1.03 -8.04
CA LEU A 292 -1.07 -2.16 -8.84
C LEU A 292 0.31 -2.67 -8.40
N ASP A 293 1.13 -1.81 -7.77
CA ASP A 293 2.40 -2.21 -7.16
C ASP A 293 2.21 -2.99 -5.84
N GLU A 294 1.02 -2.97 -5.21
CA GLU A 294 0.75 -3.76 -4.01
C GLU A 294 0.47 -5.24 -4.37
N PRO A 295 0.98 -6.21 -3.60
CA PRO A 295 0.56 -7.60 -3.71
C PRO A 295 -0.96 -7.72 -3.62
N GLY A 296 -1.58 -8.36 -4.63
CA GLY A 296 -3.04 -8.51 -4.72
C GLY A 296 -3.80 -7.27 -5.20
N GLY A 297 -3.12 -6.14 -5.46
CA GLY A 297 -3.78 -4.89 -5.85
C GLY A 297 -4.51 -4.96 -7.20
N ALA A 298 -4.00 -5.75 -8.14
CA ALA A 298 -4.68 -6.02 -9.41
C ALA A 298 -5.99 -6.78 -9.21
N ALA A 299 -5.98 -7.82 -8.36
CA ALA A 299 -7.18 -8.59 -8.02
C ALA A 299 -8.21 -7.69 -7.33
N GLU A 300 -7.80 -6.88 -6.34
CA GLU A 300 -8.68 -5.91 -5.69
C GLU A 300 -9.30 -4.93 -6.70
N LEU A 301 -8.52 -4.38 -7.62
CA LEU A 301 -9.05 -3.45 -8.63
C LEU A 301 -10.05 -4.13 -9.56
N LEU A 302 -9.76 -5.36 -9.99
CA LEU A 302 -10.66 -6.15 -10.83
C LEU A 302 -11.98 -6.47 -10.10
N ASP A 303 -11.92 -6.84 -8.82
CA ASP A 303 -13.12 -7.06 -7.99
C ASP A 303 -13.97 -5.77 -7.90
N ARG A 304 -13.35 -4.61 -7.71
CA ARG A 304 -14.07 -3.32 -7.69
C ARG A 304 -14.65 -2.95 -9.05
N LEU A 305 -13.98 -3.34 -10.14
CA LEU A 305 -14.52 -3.19 -11.49
C LEU A 305 -15.66 -4.18 -11.77
N ALA A 306 -15.69 -5.34 -11.13
CA ALA A 306 -16.78 -6.30 -11.25
C ALA A 306 -18.02 -5.93 -10.39
N ASP A 307 -17.91 -5.03 -9.42
CA ASP A 307 -19.03 -4.62 -8.54
C ASP A 307 -20.03 -3.67 -9.25
N PRO A 308 -21.23 -4.12 -9.67
CA PRO A 308 -22.17 -3.34 -10.46
C PRO A 308 -22.71 -2.08 -9.76
N ASP A 309 -22.57 -1.97 -8.43
CA ASP A 309 -22.99 -0.80 -7.67
C ASP A 309 -21.95 0.35 -7.77
N ARG A 310 -20.80 0.11 -8.40
CA ARG A 310 -19.74 1.12 -8.59
C ARG A 310 -19.88 1.86 -9.92
N GLU A 311 -19.90 3.18 -9.83
CA GLU A 311 -19.95 4.05 -11.00
C GLU A 311 -18.56 4.23 -11.61
N VAL A 312 -18.39 3.80 -12.87
CA VAL A 312 -17.17 3.98 -13.65
C VAL A 312 -17.52 4.46 -15.05
N SER A 313 -16.80 5.49 -15.53
CA SER A 313 -17.00 6.02 -16.88
C SER A 313 -16.18 5.25 -17.93
N ALA A 314 -16.61 5.26 -19.20
CA ALA A 314 -15.84 4.62 -20.28
C ALA A 314 -14.40 5.16 -20.44
N PRO A 315 -14.13 6.48 -20.33
CA PRO A 315 -12.75 6.99 -20.34
C PRO A 315 -11.91 6.51 -19.15
N GLN A 316 -12.51 6.39 -17.97
CA GLN A 316 -11.85 5.85 -16.78
C GLN A 316 -11.53 4.37 -16.97
N LEU A 317 -12.49 3.59 -17.47
CA LEU A 317 -12.31 2.17 -17.81
C LEU A 317 -11.17 1.98 -18.82
N HIS A 318 -11.12 2.80 -19.86
CA HIS A 318 -10.02 2.82 -20.83
C HIS A 318 -8.66 3.02 -20.16
N ALA A 319 -8.55 3.98 -19.24
CA ALA A 319 -7.30 4.26 -18.53
C ALA A 319 -6.91 3.12 -17.57
N LEU A 320 -7.87 2.56 -16.83
CA LEU A 320 -7.64 1.46 -15.90
C LEU A 320 -7.20 0.19 -16.62
N TYR A 321 -7.88 -0.20 -17.69
CA TYR A 321 -7.46 -1.35 -18.50
C TYR A 321 -6.12 -1.13 -19.20
N SER A 322 -5.82 0.11 -19.59
CA SER A 322 -4.49 0.43 -20.14
C SER A 322 -3.38 0.30 -19.10
N ALA A 323 -3.67 0.54 -17.82
CA ALA A 323 -2.72 0.33 -16.73
C ALA A 323 -2.58 -1.17 -16.37
N LEU A 324 -3.70 -1.90 -16.32
CA LEU A 324 -3.70 -3.35 -16.08
C LEU A 324 -2.94 -4.11 -17.17
N ALA A 325 -3.02 -3.67 -18.44
CA ALA A 325 -2.31 -4.27 -19.55
C ALA A 325 -0.77 -4.20 -19.44
N ASP A 326 -0.21 -3.44 -18.49
CA ASP A 326 1.23 -3.40 -18.22
C ASP A 326 1.69 -4.53 -17.27
N LEU A 327 0.75 -5.29 -16.67
CA LEU A 327 1.03 -6.36 -15.72
C LEU A 327 1.45 -7.67 -16.42
N ASP A 328 2.19 -8.49 -15.68
CA ASP A 328 2.49 -9.87 -16.08
C ASP A 328 1.23 -10.74 -15.91
N PRO A 329 0.79 -11.48 -16.96
CA PRO A 329 -0.33 -12.40 -16.85
C PRO A 329 -0.20 -13.44 -15.72
N GLU A 330 1.01 -13.84 -15.34
CA GLU A 330 1.23 -14.77 -14.23
C GLU A 330 0.87 -14.18 -12.85
N GLN A 331 0.80 -12.84 -12.74
CA GLN A 331 0.47 -12.12 -11.50
C GLN A 331 -1.03 -11.84 -11.34
N VAL A 332 -1.84 -12.17 -12.34
CA VAL A 332 -3.28 -11.84 -12.36
C VAL A 332 -4.10 -13.12 -12.43
N THR A 333 -4.97 -13.31 -11.44
CA THR A 333 -6.00 -14.36 -11.51
C THR A 333 -7.04 -13.97 -12.56
N LEU A 334 -7.38 -14.91 -13.43
CA LEU A 334 -8.35 -14.67 -14.50
C LEU A 334 -9.72 -14.28 -13.90
N PRO A 335 -10.30 -13.14 -14.31
CA PRO A 335 -11.59 -12.71 -13.82
C PRO A 335 -12.73 -13.46 -14.52
N ASP A 336 -13.75 -13.86 -13.76
CA ASP A 336 -15.00 -14.41 -14.32
C ASP A 336 -15.90 -13.31 -14.90
N GLU A 337 -15.86 -12.11 -14.33
CA GLU A 337 -16.65 -10.95 -14.73
C GLU A 337 -15.76 -9.75 -15.03
N LEU A 338 -16.13 -9.00 -16.08
CA LEU A 338 -15.44 -7.79 -16.52
C LEU A 338 -16.42 -6.64 -16.70
N ARG A 339 -15.94 -5.41 -16.50
CA ARG A 339 -16.70 -4.21 -16.84
C ARG A 339 -16.43 -3.82 -18.28
N ALA A 340 -17.46 -3.82 -19.11
CA ALA A 340 -17.37 -3.54 -20.53
C ALA A 340 -18.29 -2.39 -20.95
N VAL A 341 -18.08 -1.87 -22.15
CA VAL A 341 -18.96 -0.91 -22.82
C VAL A 341 -19.83 -1.68 -23.81
N VAL A 342 -21.13 -1.73 -23.58
CA VAL A 342 -22.14 -2.31 -24.48
C VAL A 342 -23.02 -1.19 -25.00
N ASP A 343 -23.02 -0.95 -26.31
CA ASP A 343 -23.82 0.11 -26.96
C ASP A 343 -23.71 1.49 -26.26
N GLY A 344 -22.50 1.81 -25.79
CA GLY A 344 -22.17 3.07 -25.10
C GLY A 344 -22.52 3.12 -23.60
N GLN A 345 -23.07 2.04 -23.03
CA GLN A 345 -23.33 1.91 -21.59
C GLN A 345 -22.25 1.05 -20.93
N VAL A 346 -21.77 1.48 -19.77
CA VAL A 346 -20.81 0.71 -18.97
C VAL A 346 -21.59 -0.30 -18.12
N THR A 347 -21.28 -1.59 -18.24
CA THR A 347 -21.95 -2.67 -17.52
C THR A 347 -20.97 -3.80 -17.19
N VAL A 348 -21.27 -4.57 -16.15
CA VAL A 348 -20.55 -5.81 -15.85
C VAL A 348 -21.10 -6.93 -16.72
N VAL A 349 -20.22 -7.78 -17.25
CA VAL A 349 -20.52 -8.90 -18.15
C VAL A 349 -19.64 -10.10 -17.81
N ASP A 350 -20.02 -11.28 -18.29
CA ASP A 350 -19.16 -12.47 -18.27
C ASP A 350 -17.91 -12.22 -19.13
N ALA A 351 -16.74 -12.56 -18.59
CA ALA A 351 -15.47 -12.36 -19.28
C ALA A 351 -15.39 -13.08 -20.63
N ALA A 352 -16.07 -14.24 -20.78
CA ALA A 352 -16.09 -15.00 -22.02
C ALA A 352 -16.81 -14.29 -23.18
N ASP A 353 -17.72 -13.36 -22.86
CA ASP A 353 -18.47 -12.57 -23.84
C ASP A 353 -17.75 -11.27 -24.23
N ALA A 354 -16.78 -10.83 -23.42
CA ALA A 354 -16.05 -9.58 -23.65
C ALA A 354 -15.00 -9.70 -24.76
N VAL A 355 -14.81 -8.60 -25.49
CA VAL A 355 -13.76 -8.50 -26.53
C VAL A 355 -12.96 -7.22 -26.38
N VAL A 356 -11.65 -7.32 -26.61
CA VAL A 356 -10.77 -6.14 -26.68
C VAL A 356 -10.87 -5.52 -28.06
N VAL A 357 -11.15 -4.22 -28.12
CA VAL A 357 -11.19 -3.48 -29.38
C VAL A 357 -9.77 -3.13 -29.80
N ASP A 358 -9.22 -3.91 -30.72
CA ASP A 358 -7.88 -3.73 -31.24
C ASP A 358 -7.82 -2.99 -32.58
N SER A 359 -8.97 -2.80 -33.26
CA SER A 359 -9.03 -2.15 -34.57
C SER A 359 -10.30 -1.29 -34.70
N PRO A 360 -10.18 0.05 -34.86
CA PRO A 360 -11.33 0.96 -34.87
C PRO A 360 -12.19 0.89 -36.14
N ASP A 361 -11.66 0.37 -37.26
CA ASP A 361 -12.44 0.10 -38.48
C ASP A 361 -13.51 -0.99 -38.30
N LEU A 362 -13.38 -1.83 -37.26
CA LEU A 362 -14.32 -2.91 -36.99
C LEU A 362 -15.46 -2.51 -36.04
N LEU A 363 -15.49 -1.26 -35.56
CA LEU A 363 -16.56 -0.76 -34.68
C LEU A 363 -17.98 -0.92 -35.25
N PRO A 364 -18.25 -0.84 -36.57
CA PRO A 364 -19.59 -1.11 -37.09
C PRO A 364 -20.14 -2.53 -36.81
N PHE A 365 -19.28 -3.49 -36.44
CA PHE A 365 -19.67 -4.86 -36.10
C PHE A 365 -19.98 -5.07 -34.60
N THR A 366 -19.93 -4.04 -33.77
CA THR A 366 -19.95 -4.19 -32.30
C THR A 366 -21.33 -4.02 -31.65
N ALA A 367 -22.42 -3.96 -32.43
CA ALA A 367 -23.76 -3.83 -31.88
C ALA A 367 -24.07 -4.97 -30.89
N GLY A 368 -24.36 -4.63 -29.63
CA GLY A 368 -24.61 -5.57 -28.54
C GLY A 368 -23.38 -6.36 -28.06
N VAL A 369 -22.18 -6.05 -28.56
CA VAL A 369 -20.94 -6.73 -28.16
C VAL A 369 -20.31 -6.00 -26.97
N PRO A 370 -19.95 -6.69 -25.87
CA PRO A 370 -19.24 -6.06 -24.75
C PRO A 370 -17.79 -5.73 -25.10
N LEU A 371 -17.46 -4.44 -25.12
CA LEU A 371 -16.15 -3.94 -25.52
C LEU A 371 -15.30 -3.57 -24.30
N LEU A 372 -14.06 -4.04 -24.28
CA LEU A 372 -13.05 -3.62 -23.31
C LEU A 372 -12.21 -2.49 -23.93
N PRO A 373 -12.44 -1.22 -23.54
CA PRO A 373 -11.70 -0.11 -24.10
C PRO A 373 -10.27 -0.11 -23.55
N VAL A 374 -9.28 0.08 -24.41
CA VAL A 374 -7.87 0.13 -24.03
C VAL A 374 -7.07 0.92 -25.06
N ARG A 375 -5.89 1.42 -24.67
CA ARG A 375 -4.94 1.99 -25.64
C ARG A 375 -4.66 0.96 -26.75
N PRO A 376 -4.71 1.37 -28.03
CA PRO A 376 -4.45 0.48 -29.16
C PRO A 376 -3.16 -0.35 -29.06
N SER A 377 -2.08 0.25 -28.58
CA SER A 377 -0.78 -0.42 -28.41
C SER A 377 -0.78 -1.51 -27.33
N ARG A 378 -1.80 -1.53 -26.46
CA ARG A 378 -1.99 -2.45 -25.33
C ARG A 378 -3.11 -3.45 -25.57
N ALA A 379 -3.76 -3.42 -26.73
CA ALA A 379 -4.91 -4.29 -27.00
C ALA A 379 -4.55 -5.79 -27.01
N ALA A 380 -3.36 -6.14 -27.52
CA ALA A 380 -2.87 -7.51 -27.47
C ALA A 380 -2.53 -7.93 -26.03
N ASP A 381 -1.78 -7.09 -25.31
CA ASP A 381 -1.38 -7.33 -23.92
C ASP A 381 -2.60 -7.55 -23.01
N LEU A 382 -3.65 -6.71 -23.13
CA LEU A 382 -4.88 -6.85 -22.35
C LEU A 382 -5.66 -8.12 -22.71
N ALA A 383 -5.72 -8.46 -24.01
CA ALA A 383 -6.40 -9.67 -24.47
C ALA A 383 -5.72 -10.93 -23.92
N GLU A 384 -4.38 -10.94 -23.90
CA GLU A 384 -3.58 -12.02 -23.28
C GLU A 384 -3.76 -12.06 -21.76
N LEU A 385 -3.74 -10.90 -21.08
CA LEU A 385 -3.92 -10.79 -19.64
C LEU A 385 -5.24 -11.42 -19.17
N PHE A 386 -6.35 -11.13 -19.85
CA PHE A 386 -7.66 -11.67 -19.50
C PHE A 386 -8.03 -12.95 -20.26
N GLN A 387 -7.18 -13.42 -21.18
CA GLN A 387 -7.45 -14.56 -22.05
C GLN A 387 -8.76 -14.41 -22.86
N VAL A 388 -9.05 -13.18 -23.30
CA VAL A 388 -10.22 -12.84 -24.11
C VAL A 388 -9.84 -12.59 -25.58
N ARG A 389 -10.83 -12.67 -26.47
CA ARG A 389 -10.60 -12.45 -27.90
C ARG A 389 -10.43 -10.97 -28.22
N ARG A 390 -9.66 -10.69 -29.26
CA ARG A 390 -9.67 -9.38 -29.91
C ARG A 390 -10.82 -9.30 -30.91
N LEU A 391 -11.32 -8.09 -31.15
CA LEU A 391 -12.39 -7.88 -32.13
C LEU A 391 -11.97 -8.35 -33.53
N SER A 392 -10.71 -8.11 -33.93
CA SER A 392 -10.15 -8.54 -35.22
C SER A 392 -10.04 -10.06 -35.41
N GLU A 393 -10.20 -10.85 -34.35
CA GLU A 393 -10.24 -12.31 -34.38
C GLU A 393 -11.66 -12.84 -34.51
N SER A 394 -12.65 -12.02 -34.13
CA SER A 394 -14.07 -12.38 -34.17
C SER A 394 -14.74 -12.01 -35.50
N VAL A 395 -14.11 -11.15 -36.30
CA VAL A 395 -14.59 -10.71 -37.62
C VAL A 395 -13.66 -11.21 -38.71
N THR A 396 -14.21 -11.76 -39.80
CA THR A 396 -13.41 -12.19 -40.97
C THR A 396 -12.78 -10.98 -41.65
N GLY A 397 -13.60 -9.95 -41.85
CA GLY A 397 -13.20 -8.65 -42.38
C GLY A 397 -12.85 -8.71 -43.86
N GLU A 398 -13.53 -9.58 -44.63
CA GLU A 398 -13.31 -9.75 -46.07
C GLU A 398 -13.98 -8.61 -46.85
N VAL A 399 -13.19 -7.92 -47.68
CA VAL A 399 -13.70 -6.88 -48.57
C VAL A 399 -14.34 -7.54 -49.79
N THR A 400 -15.63 -7.27 -50.02
CA THR A 400 -16.40 -7.87 -51.13
C THR A 400 -16.75 -6.89 -52.25
N SER A 401 -16.45 -5.60 -52.06
CA SER A 401 -16.60 -4.55 -53.07
C SER A 401 -15.36 -4.40 -53.96
N GLU A 402 -15.56 -3.92 -55.18
CA GLU A 402 -14.49 -3.55 -56.10
C GLU A 402 -14.07 -2.09 -55.88
N GLY A 403 -12.77 -1.81 -55.90
CA GLY A 403 -12.25 -0.46 -55.73
C GLY A 403 -11.08 -0.16 -56.67
N THR A 404 -10.70 1.12 -56.74
CA THR A 404 -9.62 1.64 -57.58
C THR A 404 -8.41 2.00 -56.72
N GLU A 405 -7.20 1.67 -57.16
CA GLU A 405 -5.98 2.02 -56.44
C GLU A 405 -5.59 3.50 -56.68
N HIS A 406 -5.27 4.22 -55.60
CA HIS A 406 -4.83 5.62 -55.60
C HIS A 406 -3.52 5.79 -54.83
N GLU A 407 -2.67 6.73 -55.28
CA GLU A 407 -1.47 7.12 -54.55
C GLU A 407 -1.79 8.03 -53.37
N VAL A 408 -1.15 7.80 -52.23
CA VAL A 408 -1.26 8.69 -51.06
C VAL A 408 -0.50 9.99 -51.35
N PRO A 409 -1.13 11.18 -51.23
CA PRO A 409 -0.48 12.46 -51.52
C PRO A 409 0.82 12.71 -50.74
N ASP A 410 1.79 13.35 -51.39
CA ASP A 410 3.10 13.66 -50.80
C ASP A 410 2.99 14.45 -49.49
N SER A 411 2.05 15.40 -49.40
CA SER A 411 1.79 16.19 -48.18
C SER A 411 1.44 15.31 -46.98
N VAL A 412 0.60 14.28 -47.19
CA VAL A 412 0.20 13.31 -46.16
C VAL A 412 1.37 12.41 -45.78
N ARG A 413 2.16 11.93 -46.75
CA ARG A 413 3.36 11.12 -46.47
C ARG A 413 4.42 11.90 -45.71
N VAL A 414 4.56 13.21 -45.97
CA VAL A 414 5.44 14.10 -45.21
C VAL A 414 4.93 14.27 -43.77
N LEU A 415 3.62 14.40 -43.57
CA LEU A 415 3.02 14.52 -42.24
C LEU A 415 3.20 13.25 -41.40
N LEU A 416 2.82 12.10 -41.94
CA LEU A 416 2.78 10.82 -41.22
C LEU A 416 4.11 10.06 -41.23
N GLY A 417 5.03 10.42 -42.14
CA GLY A 417 6.39 9.89 -42.19
C GLY A 417 6.57 8.68 -43.11
N PRO A 418 7.77 8.06 -43.08
CA PRO A 418 8.19 7.08 -44.10
C PRO A 418 7.45 5.73 -44.03
N THR A 419 6.76 5.43 -42.93
CA THR A 419 5.96 4.20 -42.76
C THR A 419 4.57 4.31 -43.38
N THR A 420 4.18 5.49 -43.89
CA THR A 420 2.89 5.70 -44.54
C THR A 420 2.74 4.78 -45.77
N PRO A 421 1.60 4.07 -45.91
CA PRO A 421 1.29 3.34 -47.13
C PRO A 421 1.48 4.21 -48.38
N ARG A 422 1.98 3.61 -49.47
CA ARG A 422 2.16 4.35 -50.73
C ARG A 422 0.85 4.53 -51.48
N THR A 423 -0.03 3.54 -51.37
CA THR A 423 -1.31 3.49 -52.06
C THR A 423 -2.41 3.03 -51.11
N TYR A 424 -3.66 3.32 -51.50
CA TYR A 424 -4.88 2.84 -50.89
C TYR A 424 -5.88 2.49 -51.99
N ILE A 425 -6.92 1.73 -51.66
CA ILE A 425 -7.99 1.36 -52.59
C ILE A 425 -9.23 2.17 -52.23
N GLU A 426 -9.67 3.04 -53.13
CA GLU A 426 -10.90 3.82 -53.01
C GLU A 426 -12.10 3.04 -53.56
N HIS A 427 -13.20 3.04 -52.83
CA HIS A 427 -14.47 2.40 -53.19
C HIS A 427 -15.55 3.48 -53.28
N GLU A 428 -16.52 3.33 -54.19
CA GLU A 428 -17.72 4.18 -54.14
C GLU A 428 -18.57 3.84 -52.90
N GLU A 429 -18.72 2.53 -52.61
CA GLU A 429 -19.31 1.98 -51.39
C GLU A 429 -18.45 0.78 -50.97
N LEU A 430 -17.89 0.82 -49.74
CA LEU A 430 -17.03 -0.25 -49.23
C LEU A 430 -17.87 -1.25 -48.41
N PHE A 431 -17.93 -2.49 -48.88
CA PHE A 431 -18.60 -3.58 -48.16
C PHE A 431 -17.59 -4.57 -47.58
N VAL A 432 -17.73 -4.84 -46.29
CA VAL A 432 -16.92 -5.81 -45.54
C VAL A 432 -17.86 -6.78 -44.83
N ASP A 433 -17.76 -8.07 -45.12
CA ASP A 433 -18.68 -9.10 -44.60
C ASP A 433 -20.18 -8.72 -44.72
N GLY A 434 -20.54 -7.95 -45.77
CA GLY A 434 -21.91 -7.47 -46.01
C GLY A 434 -22.33 -6.23 -45.21
N THR A 435 -21.44 -5.62 -44.45
CA THR A 435 -21.65 -4.34 -43.74
C THR A 435 -20.92 -3.22 -44.48
N GLU A 436 -21.55 -2.05 -44.60
CA GLU A 436 -20.94 -0.87 -45.22
C GLU A 436 -20.02 -0.17 -44.21
N LEU A 437 -18.78 0.10 -44.61
CA LEU A 437 -17.73 0.72 -43.78
C LEU A 437 -17.14 1.95 -44.47
N ASP A 438 -16.72 2.95 -43.71
CA ASP A 438 -15.97 4.09 -44.25
C ASP A 438 -14.54 3.71 -44.67
N TRP A 439 -13.93 2.76 -43.96
CA TRP A 439 -12.58 2.26 -44.22
C TRP A 439 -12.35 0.89 -43.60
N ARG A 440 -11.36 0.17 -44.14
CA ARG A 440 -10.91 -1.14 -43.66
C ARG A 440 -9.43 -1.29 -43.93
N ARG A 441 -8.65 -1.71 -42.93
CA ARG A 441 -7.25 -2.11 -43.13
C ARG A 441 -7.10 -3.63 -42.99
N THR A 442 -6.94 -4.32 -44.11
CA THR A 442 -6.85 -5.79 -44.16
C THR A 442 -5.58 -6.31 -43.47
N ARG A 443 -5.53 -7.61 -43.16
CA ARG A 443 -4.41 -8.23 -42.42
C ARG A 443 -3.07 -8.17 -43.18
N ASP A 444 -3.11 -8.14 -44.51
CA ASP A 444 -1.96 -7.92 -45.41
C ASP A 444 -1.54 -6.44 -45.50
N GLY A 445 -2.24 -5.55 -44.81
CA GLY A 445 -1.88 -4.15 -44.64
C GLY A 445 -2.43 -3.21 -45.70
N VAL A 446 -3.29 -3.71 -46.60
CA VAL A 446 -3.95 -2.89 -47.63
C VAL A 446 -5.05 -2.04 -47.00
N LEU A 447 -5.06 -0.75 -47.34
CA LEU A 447 -6.08 0.18 -46.89
C LEU A 447 -7.17 0.30 -47.96
N HIS A 448 -8.40 0.01 -47.59
CA HIS A 448 -9.61 0.26 -48.36
C HIS A 448 -10.40 1.39 -47.70
N ALA A 449 -10.99 2.30 -48.48
CA ALA A 449 -11.81 3.39 -47.95
C ALA A 449 -12.87 3.85 -48.96
N ALA A 450 -14.00 4.32 -48.46
CA ALA A 450 -15.09 4.89 -49.25
C ALA A 450 -15.27 6.41 -49.06
N THR A 451 -14.64 6.99 -48.04
CA THR A 451 -14.74 8.42 -47.71
C THR A 451 -13.37 9.04 -47.47
N VAL A 452 -13.27 10.37 -47.60
CA VAL A 452 -12.03 11.11 -47.31
C VAL A 452 -11.63 10.93 -45.85
N GLU A 453 -12.60 10.96 -44.96
CA GLU A 453 -12.44 10.69 -43.53
C GLU A 453 -11.96 9.25 -43.29
N GLY A 454 -12.48 8.28 -44.05
CA GLY A 454 -12.04 6.88 -44.02
C GLY A 454 -10.59 6.70 -44.46
N VAL A 455 -10.18 7.31 -45.57
CA VAL A 455 -8.76 7.33 -46.01
C VAL A 455 -7.90 7.94 -44.91
N ALA A 456 -8.32 9.06 -44.34
CA ALA A 456 -7.58 9.75 -43.30
C ALA A 456 -7.43 8.92 -42.02
N ALA A 457 -8.52 8.31 -41.55
CA ALA A 457 -8.52 7.41 -40.40
C ALA A 457 -7.62 6.20 -40.63
N GLY A 458 -7.72 5.57 -41.80
CA GLY A 458 -6.92 4.41 -42.15
C GLY A 458 -5.42 4.68 -42.26
N LEU A 459 -5.02 5.81 -42.86
CA LEU A 459 -3.61 6.20 -42.94
C LEU A 459 -3.03 6.59 -41.58
N ALA A 460 -3.80 7.31 -40.76
CA ALA A 460 -3.41 7.64 -39.39
C ALA A 460 -3.28 6.37 -38.53
N TRP A 461 -4.21 5.44 -38.66
CA TRP A 461 -4.16 4.14 -37.98
C TRP A 461 -2.95 3.29 -38.43
N ALA A 462 -2.72 3.18 -39.74
CA ALA A 462 -1.60 2.43 -40.31
C ALA A 462 -0.22 2.91 -39.84
N THR A 463 -0.12 4.17 -39.42
CA THR A 463 1.13 4.79 -38.93
C THR A 463 1.17 4.99 -37.42
N GLY A 464 0.19 4.47 -36.67
CA GLY A 464 0.12 4.59 -35.21
C GLY A 464 -0.15 6.03 -34.71
N GLN A 465 -0.66 6.90 -35.57
CA GLN A 465 -0.85 8.33 -35.31
C GLN A 465 -2.33 8.71 -35.32
N TRP A 466 -3.18 7.91 -34.66
CA TRP A 466 -4.64 8.09 -34.64
C TRP A 466 -5.14 9.53 -34.37
N PRO A 467 -4.54 10.34 -33.48
CA PRO A 467 -4.96 11.73 -33.28
C PRO A 467 -4.87 12.60 -34.55
N ARG A 468 -3.96 12.27 -35.49
CA ARG A 468 -3.71 13.06 -36.70
C ARG A 468 -4.71 12.85 -37.83
N ARG A 469 -5.71 11.96 -37.67
CA ARG A 469 -6.71 11.69 -38.73
C ARG A 469 -7.42 12.96 -39.24
N PHE A 470 -7.59 13.98 -38.40
CA PHE A 470 -8.20 15.24 -38.83
C PHE A 470 -7.25 16.13 -39.64
N GLU A 471 -5.96 16.16 -39.29
CA GLU A 471 -4.94 16.83 -40.13
C GLU A 471 -4.80 16.14 -41.48
N VAL A 472 -4.84 14.81 -41.49
CA VAL A 472 -4.78 14.02 -42.72
C VAL A 472 -6.01 14.32 -43.59
N ALA A 473 -7.22 14.34 -43.03
CA ALA A 473 -8.44 14.69 -43.76
C ALA A 473 -8.32 16.10 -44.39
N ALA A 474 -7.87 17.09 -43.62
CA ALA A 474 -7.66 18.45 -44.13
C ALA A 474 -6.64 18.51 -45.28
N LEU A 475 -5.58 17.68 -45.26
CA LEU A 475 -4.59 17.61 -46.35
C LEU A 475 -5.07 16.82 -47.57
N LEU A 476 -5.99 15.86 -47.39
CA LEU A 476 -6.64 15.16 -48.48
C LEU A 476 -7.62 16.08 -49.21
N GLU A 477 -8.32 16.95 -48.48
CA GLU A 477 -9.20 17.99 -49.04
C GLU A 477 -8.42 19.13 -49.71
N ASP A 478 -7.38 19.65 -49.04
CA ASP A 478 -6.52 20.73 -49.56
C ASP A 478 -5.03 20.48 -49.23
N PRO A 479 -4.26 19.93 -50.19
CA PRO A 479 -2.83 19.68 -50.01
C PRO A 479 -1.98 20.93 -49.71
N SER A 480 -2.49 22.13 -50.00
CA SER A 480 -1.74 23.39 -49.82
C SER A 480 -1.66 23.85 -48.36
N ARG A 481 -2.48 23.28 -47.46
CA ARG A 481 -2.53 23.63 -46.02
C ARG A 481 -1.33 23.13 -45.20
N THR A 482 -0.33 22.55 -45.86
CA THR A 482 0.86 21.97 -45.21
C THR A 482 1.58 22.96 -44.28
N GLU A 483 1.79 24.21 -44.73
CA GLU A 483 2.50 25.23 -43.93
C GLU A 483 1.67 25.75 -42.74
N GLU A 484 0.35 25.83 -42.91
CA GLU A 484 -0.60 26.23 -41.86
C GLU A 484 -0.59 25.20 -40.74
N LEU A 485 -0.87 23.93 -41.06
CA LEU A 485 -0.89 22.84 -40.08
C LEU A 485 0.48 22.67 -39.40
N ALA A 486 1.59 22.87 -40.14
CA ALA A 486 2.92 22.84 -39.54
C ALA A 486 3.20 23.94 -38.53
N ARG A 487 2.56 25.11 -38.68
CA ARG A 487 2.66 26.21 -37.74
C ARG A 487 1.77 25.96 -36.51
N ASP A 488 0.58 25.43 -36.71
CA ASP A 488 -0.36 25.17 -35.61
C ASP A 488 0.19 24.13 -34.63
N ARG A 489 0.95 23.15 -35.12
CA ARG A 489 1.70 22.17 -34.30
C ARG A 489 2.74 22.78 -33.35
N TRP A 490 3.00 24.09 -33.37
CA TRP A 490 3.86 24.74 -32.37
C TRP A 490 3.19 24.84 -30.99
N PHE A 491 1.89 24.56 -30.90
CA PHE A 491 1.09 24.68 -29.69
C PHE A 491 0.53 23.35 -29.16
N ASP A 492 0.75 22.24 -29.88
CA ASP A 492 0.55 20.86 -29.41
C ASP A 492 1.73 20.43 -28.52
#